data_AF-A0AA41YBA7-F1
#
_entry.id   AF-A0AA41YBA7-F1
#
_cell.length_a   1.000
_cell.length_b   1.000
_cell.length_c   1.000
_cell.angle_alpha   90.00
_cell.angle_beta   90.00
_cell.angle_gamma   90.00
#
_symmetry.space_group_name_H-M   'P 1'
#
loop_
_entity.id
_entity.type
_entity.pdbx_description
1 polymer ?
#
loop_
_entity_poly.entity_id
_entity_poly.type
_entity_poly.pdbx_seq_one_letter_code
_entity_poly.pdbx_strand_id
1 'polypeptide(L)'
;MAWKDNKANKFYPSPSSDTPEPREQKNASKLHNPEPEYHHRHADPELEISGAMTLSEVSQKYAIPVTKLTEALNVPSNQAGEKIGRLKKRYHFEMDELRSTVTRLKKGN
;
A
#
# COMPACT_ATOMS: atom_id res chain seq x y z
N MET A 1 -34.40 -30.21 11.05
CA MET A 1 -34.56 -29.19 12.12
C MET A 1 -34.83 -29.89 13.43
N ALA A 2 -33.90 -29.83 14.38
CA ALA A 2 -34.14 -29.85 15.84
C ALA A 2 -32.76 -29.89 16.55
N TRP A 3 -32.42 -28.75 17.11
CA TRP A 3 -31.28 -28.40 17.95
C TRP A 3 -31.37 -29.16 19.28
N LYS A 4 -30.24 -29.70 19.75
CA LYS A 4 -30.07 -30.28 21.09
C LYS A 4 -28.69 -29.89 21.61
N ASP A 5 -28.62 -28.76 22.32
CA ASP A 5 -27.41 -28.34 23.03
C ASP A 5 -27.57 -28.58 24.53
N ASN A 6 -26.56 -29.25 25.07
CA ASN A 6 -26.52 -29.96 26.33
C ASN A 6 -25.42 -29.37 27.23
N LYS A 7 -25.75 -29.15 28.50
CA LYS A 7 -24.88 -29.18 29.71
C LYS A 7 -23.51 -28.49 29.65
N ALA A 8 -23.30 -27.49 30.51
CA ALA A 8 -22.92 -27.70 31.92
C ALA A 8 -22.31 -26.43 32.50
N ASN A 9 -22.96 -25.92 33.55
CA ASN A 9 -22.48 -24.93 34.48
C ASN A 9 -21.32 -25.50 35.34
N LYS A 10 -20.17 -24.82 35.42
CA LYS A 10 -19.14 -25.06 36.45
C LYS A 10 -18.66 -23.74 37.08
N PHE A 11 -19.09 -23.61 38.33
CA PHE A 11 -18.67 -22.78 39.46
C PHE A 11 -17.14 -22.70 39.67
N TYR A 12 -16.58 -21.51 39.95
CA TYR A 12 -15.83 -21.14 41.18
C TYR A 12 -15.45 -19.62 41.19
N PRO A 13 -15.27 -18.97 42.37
CA PRO A 13 -15.40 -17.52 42.61
C PRO A 13 -14.07 -16.74 42.89
N SER A 14 -14.24 -15.46 43.26
CA SER A 14 -13.37 -14.27 43.35
C SER A 14 -12.19 -14.22 44.40
N PRO A 15 -11.67 -13.03 44.81
CA PRO A 15 -10.30 -12.48 44.64
C PRO A 15 -9.39 -12.55 45.90
N SER A 16 -8.05 -12.37 45.78
CA SER A 16 -7.18 -11.75 46.83
C SER A 16 -5.73 -11.49 46.37
N SER A 17 -5.24 -10.35 46.84
CA SER A 17 -3.95 -9.65 46.80
C SER A 17 -2.66 -10.48 46.84
N ASP A 18 -1.72 -10.20 45.93
CA ASP A 18 -0.28 -10.00 46.21
C ASP A 18 0.42 -9.46 44.94
N THR A 19 1.00 -8.26 45.02
CA THR A 19 1.87 -7.70 43.96
C THR A 19 3.30 -8.06 44.29
N PRO A 20 4.11 -8.48 43.31
CA PRO A 20 5.40 -7.83 43.17
C PRO A 20 5.62 -7.24 41.78
N GLU A 21 6.18 -6.03 41.84
CA GLU A 21 6.61 -5.12 40.79
C GLU A 21 7.86 -5.69 40.00
N PRO A 22 8.49 -4.94 39.10
CA PRO A 22 8.45 -5.12 37.65
C PRO A 22 9.74 -5.76 37.08
N ARG A 23 9.62 -6.46 35.94
CA ARG A 23 10.80 -6.80 35.11
C ARG A 23 10.80 -5.99 33.83
N GLU A 24 11.70 -5.01 33.79
CA GLU A 24 12.22 -4.40 32.59
C GLU A 24 12.53 -5.43 31.50
N GLN A 25 11.87 -5.30 30.36
CA GLN A 25 12.37 -5.80 29.07
C GLN A 25 12.31 -4.67 28.03
N LYS A 26 13.38 -3.87 28.05
CA LYS A 26 14.32 -3.70 26.93
C LYS A 26 13.70 -3.37 25.56
N ASN A 27 13.71 -2.07 25.27
CA ASN A 27 14.04 -1.43 23.99
C ASN A 27 14.01 -2.29 22.70
N ALA A 28 12.99 -2.05 21.88
CA ALA A 28 13.18 -1.98 20.43
C ALA A 28 12.21 -0.93 19.87
N SER A 29 12.74 0.28 19.68
CA SER A 29 12.12 1.28 18.82
C SER A 29 11.90 0.69 17.43
N LYS A 30 10.64 0.43 17.07
CA LYS A 30 10.24 0.22 15.68
C LYS A 30 9.24 1.28 15.27
N LEU A 31 9.81 2.45 14.96
CA LEU A 31 9.22 3.42 14.04
C LEU A 31 8.92 2.69 12.72
N HIS A 32 7.64 2.64 12.33
CA HIS A 32 7.06 2.62 10.97
C HIS A 32 5.66 2.00 11.10
N ASN A 33 4.58 2.62 10.65
CA ASN A 33 4.44 3.29 9.36
C ASN A 33 3.45 4.45 9.53
N PRO A 34 3.71 5.67 9.04
CA PRO A 34 2.62 6.63 8.91
C PRO A 34 1.55 5.98 8.03
N GLU A 35 0.30 6.00 8.49
CA GLU A 35 -0.83 5.82 7.58
C GLU A 35 -0.56 6.72 6.38
N PRO A 36 -0.53 6.20 5.14
CA PRO A 36 -0.47 7.08 3.99
C PRO A 36 -1.77 7.86 4.03
N GLU A 37 -1.69 9.09 4.52
CA GLU A 37 -2.75 10.08 4.45
C GLU A 37 -2.99 10.30 2.95
N TYR A 38 -3.92 9.52 2.39
CA TYR A 38 -4.37 9.62 1.01
C TYR A 38 -5.13 10.94 0.88
N HIS A 39 -4.35 12.01 0.78
CA HIS A 39 -4.79 13.23 0.16
C HIS A 39 -5.13 12.87 -1.28
N HIS A 40 -6.38 12.50 -1.51
CA HIS A 40 -7.01 12.49 -2.82
C HIS A 40 -7.05 13.94 -3.33
N ARG A 41 -5.87 14.48 -3.66
CA ARG A 41 -5.78 15.61 -4.58
C ARG A 41 -6.42 15.10 -5.85
N HIS A 42 -7.47 15.81 -6.29
CA HIS A 42 -8.18 15.56 -7.53
C HIS A 42 -7.18 15.26 -8.65
N ALA A 43 -6.98 13.97 -8.92
CA ALA A 43 -6.14 13.53 -10.01
C ALA A 43 -6.81 14.06 -11.27
N ASP A 44 -6.08 14.86 -12.04
CA ASP A 44 -6.53 15.35 -13.33
C ASP A 44 -7.17 14.18 -14.12
N PRO A 45 -8.47 14.25 -14.44
CA PRO A 45 -9.19 13.16 -15.10
C PRO A 45 -8.70 12.90 -16.54
N GLU A 46 -7.71 13.66 -17.00
CA GLU A 46 -7.23 13.65 -18.38
C GLU A 46 -6.24 12.50 -18.67
N LEU A 47 -5.63 11.90 -17.65
CA LEU A 47 -4.72 10.77 -17.83
C LEU A 47 -5.45 9.44 -17.86
N GLU A 48 -5.83 9.03 -19.06
CA GLU A 48 -6.30 7.69 -19.38
C GLU A 48 -5.15 6.65 -19.25
N ILE A 49 -4.85 6.29 -18.01
CA ILE A 49 -3.91 5.23 -17.64
C ILE A 49 -4.70 4.11 -16.96
N SER A 50 -4.57 2.90 -17.51
CA SER A 50 -5.19 1.68 -16.98
C SER A 50 -4.13 0.74 -16.41
N GLY A 51 -4.48 0.00 -15.35
CA GLY A 51 -3.62 -1.04 -14.79
C GLY A 51 -3.34 -2.22 -15.74
N ALA A 52 -4.09 -2.34 -16.84
CA ALA A 52 -3.83 -3.31 -17.89
C ALA A 52 -2.68 -2.91 -18.84
N MET A 53 -2.32 -1.61 -18.86
CA MET A 53 -1.22 -1.08 -19.65
C MET A 53 0.13 -1.34 -18.96
N THR A 54 1.19 -1.23 -19.72
CA THR A 54 2.59 -1.30 -19.29
C THR A 54 3.20 0.10 -19.17
N LEU A 55 4.33 0.24 -18.47
CA LEU A 55 5.03 1.53 -18.40
C LEU A 55 5.55 1.97 -19.78
N SER A 56 5.91 1.01 -20.64
CA SER A 56 6.29 1.27 -22.03
C SER A 56 5.14 1.85 -22.86
N GLU A 57 3.91 1.31 -22.72
CA GLU A 57 2.73 1.85 -23.42
C GLU A 57 2.37 3.26 -22.91
N VAL A 58 2.47 3.50 -21.61
CA VAL A 58 2.27 4.85 -21.04
C VAL A 58 3.34 5.81 -21.53
N SER A 59 4.60 5.38 -21.58
CA SER A 59 5.72 6.14 -22.13
C SER A 59 5.45 6.59 -23.57
N GLN A 60 4.97 5.67 -24.42
CA GLN A 60 4.59 5.96 -25.81
C GLN A 60 3.37 6.89 -25.90
N LYS A 61 2.30 6.63 -25.12
CA LYS A 61 1.06 7.42 -25.17
C LYS A 61 1.27 8.89 -24.78
N TYR A 62 2.14 9.15 -23.80
CA TYR A 62 2.38 10.50 -23.29
C TYR A 62 3.72 11.10 -23.73
N ALA A 63 4.47 10.42 -24.62
CA ALA A 63 5.79 10.81 -25.09
C ALA A 63 6.80 11.10 -23.96
N ILE A 64 6.72 10.35 -22.85
CA ILE A 64 7.61 10.48 -21.69
C ILE A 64 8.61 9.33 -21.72
N PRO A 65 9.91 9.55 -21.52
CA PRO A 65 10.89 8.46 -21.45
C PRO A 65 10.53 7.44 -20.36
N VAL A 66 10.54 6.15 -20.71
CA VAL A 66 10.23 5.07 -19.77
C VAL A 66 11.16 5.10 -18.56
N THR A 67 12.42 5.50 -18.75
CA THR A 67 13.43 5.69 -17.70
C THR A 67 12.96 6.67 -16.62
N LYS A 68 12.40 7.82 -17.03
CA LYS A 68 11.85 8.82 -16.10
C LYS A 68 10.67 8.29 -15.30
N LEU A 69 9.79 7.50 -15.93
CA LEU A 69 8.67 6.86 -15.25
C LEU A 69 9.16 5.81 -14.24
N THR A 70 10.10 4.96 -14.65
CA THR A 70 10.65 3.89 -13.81
C THR A 70 11.45 4.45 -12.63
N GLU A 71 12.25 5.50 -12.84
CA GLU A 71 12.97 6.21 -11.77
C GLU A 71 12.00 6.84 -10.76
N ALA A 72 10.97 7.54 -11.24
CA ALA A 72 10.02 8.20 -10.38
C ALA A 72 9.15 7.23 -9.56
N LEU A 73 8.88 6.03 -10.08
CA LEU A 73 8.11 4.99 -9.41
C LEU A 73 8.99 3.98 -8.66
N ASN A 74 10.30 4.18 -8.66
CA ASN A 74 11.29 3.25 -8.09
C ASN A 74 11.12 1.80 -8.61
N VAL A 75 10.76 1.67 -9.89
CA VAL A 75 10.62 0.41 -10.61
C VAL A 75 11.88 0.22 -11.46
N PRO A 76 12.51 -0.97 -11.49
CA PRO A 76 13.61 -1.23 -12.40
C PRO A 76 13.13 -1.21 -13.85
N SER A 77 13.91 -0.59 -14.75
CA SER A 77 13.57 -0.45 -16.19
C SER A 77 13.31 -1.78 -16.90
N ASN A 78 13.94 -2.88 -16.45
CA ASN A 78 13.68 -4.22 -16.95
C ASN A 78 12.21 -4.69 -16.74
N GLN A 79 11.48 -4.07 -15.82
CA GLN A 79 10.08 -4.40 -15.54
C GLN A 79 9.10 -3.45 -16.26
N ALA A 80 9.57 -2.56 -17.13
CA ALA A 80 8.71 -1.61 -17.83
C ALA A 80 7.70 -2.26 -18.80
N GLY A 81 8.00 -3.48 -19.27
CA GLY A 81 7.09 -4.30 -20.08
C GLY A 81 6.03 -5.05 -19.27
N GLU A 82 6.08 -5.02 -17.93
CA GLU A 82 5.03 -5.61 -17.11
C GLU A 82 3.82 -4.67 -16.96
N LYS A 83 2.66 -5.28 -16.73
CA LYS A 83 1.42 -4.54 -16.48
C LYS A 83 1.54 -3.69 -15.22
N ILE A 84 1.14 -2.43 -15.30
CA ILE A 84 1.13 -1.46 -14.20
C ILE A 84 0.37 -2.02 -12.99
N GLY A 85 -0.74 -2.73 -13.19
CA GLY A 85 -1.48 -3.34 -12.09
C GLY A 85 -0.68 -4.39 -11.30
N ARG A 86 0.26 -5.09 -11.94
CA ARG A 86 1.20 -6.01 -11.26
C ARG A 86 2.31 -5.24 -10.57
N LEU A 87 2.86 -4.23 -11.24
CA LEU A 87 3.88 -3.35 -10.67
C LEU A 87 3.36 -2.64 -9.42
N LYS A 88 2.12 -2.15 -9.45
CA LYS A 88 1.42 -1.53 -8.32
C LYS A 88 1.45 -2.44 -7.08
N LYS A 89 1.14 -3.72 -7.26
CA LYS A 89 1.15 -4.71 -6.17
C LYS A 89 2.56 -5.06 -5.69
N ARG A 90 3.55 -5.09 -6.58
CA ARG A 90 4.93 -5.48 -6.27
C ARG A 90 5.72 -4.34 -5.60
N TYR A 91 5.52 -3.12 -6.07
CA TYR A 91 6.26 -1.93 -5.65
C TYR A 91 5.43 -1.01 -4.74
N HIS A 92 4.18 -1.38 -4.45
CA HIS A 92 3.30 -0.68 -3.51
C HIS A 92 3.06 0.82 -3.81
N PHE A 93 3.14 1.22 -5.08
CA PHE A 93 2.77 2.58 -5.52
C PHE A 93 1.29 2.65 -5.86
N GLU A 94 0.77 3.85 -6.10
CA GLU A 94 -0.64 4.06 -6.46
C GLU A 94 -0.89 4.55 -7.88
N MET A 95 -2.10 4.30 -8.38
CA MET A 95 -2.46 4.74 -9.73
C MET A 95 -2.47 6.27 -9.82
N ASP A 96 -2.90 6.96 -8.75
CA ASP A 96 -2.87 8.41 -8.68
C ASP A 96 -1.45 8.96 -8.58
N GLU A 97 -0.53 8.23 -7.95
CA GLU A 97 0.90 8.57 -7.93
C GLU A 97 1.54 8.45 -9.32
N LEU A 98 1.21 7.39 -10.05
CA LEU A 98 1.61 7.22 -11.46
C LEU A 98 1.08 8.37 -12.32
N ARG A 99 -0.21 8.69 -12.20
CA ARG A 99 -0.83 9.82 -12.92
C ARG A 99 -0.15 11.13 -12.58
N SER A 100 0.04 11.41 -11.28
CA SER A 100 0.71 12.62 -10.82
C SER A 100 2.14 12.73 -11.35
N THR A 101 2.85 11.61 -11.41
CA THR A 101 4.20 11.53 -11.99
C THR A 101 4.19 11.84 -13.48
N VAL A 102 3.27 11.25 -14.24
CA VAL A 102 3.10 11.51 -15.67
C VAL A 102 2.76 12.98 -15.91
N THR A 103 1.80 13.56 -15.18
CA THR A 103 1.43 14.98 -15.29
C THR A 103 2.62 15.89 -14.97
N ARG A 104 3.38 15.58 -13.90
CA ARG A 104 4.56 16.36 -13.50
C ARG A 104 5.65 16.33 -14.56
N LEU A 105 5.92 15.16 -15.13
CA LEU A 105 6.92 15.00 -16.20
C LEU A 105 6.48 15.66 -17.51
N LYS A 106 5.19 15.63 -17.83
CA LYS A 106 4.61 16.28 -19.01
C LYS A 106 4.66 17.81 -18.93
N LYS A 107 4.41 18.39 -17.74
CA LYS A 107 4.39 19.86 -17.54
C LYS A 107 5.79 20.48 -17.43
N GLY A 108 6.81 19.68 -17.13
CA GLY A 108 8.20 20.12 -16.97
C GLY A 108 9.06 20.01 -18.23
N ASN A 109 8.47 19.75 -19.40
CA ASN A 109 9.13 19.59 -20.69
C ASN A 109 8.46 20.48 -21.73
#